data_AF-A0A183A876-F1
#
_entry.id   AF-A0A183A876-F1
#
_cell.length_a   1.000
_cell.length_b   1.000
_cell.length_c   1.000
_cell.angle_alpha   90.00
_cell.angle_beta   90.00
_cell.angle_gamma   90.00
#
_symmetry.space_group_name_H-M   'P 1'
#
loop_
_entity.id
_entity.type
_entity.pdbx_description
1 polymer ?
#
loop_
_entity_poly.entity_id
_entity_poly.type
_entity_poly.pdbx_seq_one_letter_code
_entity_poly.pdbx_strand_id
1 'polypeptide(L)'
;MLDSDHVLWLKPGRASTRILLKLLYSSGQLPASAKPYKVVILKECAEDEHRDLNYDLFQVAILTERETRRIKTCYERLVPTLRLAILHHPIDEKKEGLKHKLRNYCEEFIELVDHRIAPHFWVAAPIKGHFLRLKADYLRYLFEIHPKCGAYQVRAHNAYTEAKAFFTHSHMTKTVEWFRLRLNYAALLYLDGFPTAAMFICQQLLKSNKNKLMDQTMEQRIRRNVEFFKRACLG
;
A
#
# COMPACT_ATOMS: atom_id res chain seq x y z
N MET A 1 5.57 17.23 -5.60
CA MET A 1 5.14 15.87 -5.98
C MET A 1 6.21 14.91 -5.50
N LEU A 2 5.87 13.88 -4.72
CA LEU A 2 6.86 13.01 -4.09
C LEU A 2 7.69 12.28 -5.14
N ASP A 3 9.01 12.53 -5.16
CA ASP A 3 9.93 11.89 -6.07
C ASP A 3 9.92 10.38 -5.86
N SER A 4 9.85 9.61 -6.95
CA SER A 4 9.75 8.14 -6.92
C SER A 4 10.88 7.48 -6.14
N ASP A 5 12.02 8.17 -6.07
CA ASP A 5 13.25 7.69 -5.44
C ASP A 5 13.31 7.96 -3.93
N HIS A 6 12.44 8.81 -3.39
CA HIS A 6 12.55 9.29 -2.00
C HIS A 6 11.30 9.10 -1.13
N VAL A 7 10.35 8.29 -1.56
CA VAL A 7 9.21 7.91 -0.72
C VAL A 7 8.95 6.41 -0.80
N LEU A 8 9.19 5.72 0.32
CA LEU A 8 8.37 4.60 0.83
C LEU A 8 8.06 3.32 0.00
N TRP A 9 8.88 2.83 -0.93
CA TRP A 9 8.49 1.55 -1.57
C TRP A 9 9.27 0.34 -1.05
N LEU A 10 8.51 -0.71 -0.71
CA LEU A 10 9.00 -2.07 -0.87
C LEU A 10 9.25 -2.20 -2.36
N LYS A 11 10.49 -2.50 -2.78
CA LYS A 11 10.67 -2.99 -4.14
C LYS A 11 9.73 -4.19 -4.29
N PRO A 12 8.83 -4.23 -5.28
CA PRO A 12 8.19 -5.49 -5.62
C PRO A 12 9.32 -6.50 -5.81
N GLY A 13 9.25 -7.64 -5.10
CA GLY A 13 10.23 -8.71 -5.25
C GLY A 13 10.46 -8.95 -6.74
N ARG A 14 11.74 -9.00 -7.15
CA ARG A 14 12.21 -8.93 -8.53
C ARG A 14 11.28 -9.66 -9.53
N ALA A 15 10.35 -8.92 -10.11
CA ALA A 15 9.65 -9.25 -11.34
C ALA A 15 9.76 -8.03 -12.24
N SER A 16 10.35 -8.24 -13.40
CA SER A 16 11.01 -7.25 -14.24
C SER A 16 10.11 -6.07 -14.63
N THR A 17 10.33 -4.91 -14.01
CA THR A 17 9.72 -3.62 -14.37
C THR A 17 9.99 -3.19 -15.82
N ARG A 18 11.02 -3.77 -16.47
CA ARG A 18 11.31 -3.55 -17.91
C ARG A 18 10.28 -4.17 -18.86
N ILE A 19 9.55 -5.21 -18.44
CA ILE A 19 8.52 -5.84 -19.27
C ILE A 19 7.23 -4.99 -19.24
N LEU A 20 6.88 -4.42 -18.08
CA LEU A 20 5.71 -3.54 -17.90
C LEU A 20 5.83 -2.20 -18.64
N LEU A 21 7.03 -1.59 -18.68
CA LEU A 21 7.27 -0.37 -19.46
C LEU A 21 7.18 -0.64 -20.98
N LYS A 22 7.66 -1.77 -21.49
CA LYS A 22 7.49 -2.15 -22.92
C LYS A 22 6.03 -2.46 -23.30
N LEU A 23 5.21 -2.89 -22.35
CA LEU A 23 3.78 -3.17 -22.54
C LEU A 23 2.91 -1.91 -22.61
N LEU A 24 3.34 -0.79 -22.03
CA LEU A 24 2.59 0.48 -22.05
C LEU A 24 2.89 1.35 -23.29
N TYR A 25 4.08 1.22 -23.89
CA TYR A 25 4.49 2.00 -25.06
C TYR A 25 4.18 1.37 -26.43
N SER A 26 3.62 0.15 -26.47
CA SER A 26 3.30 -0.55 -27.73
C SER A 26 1.82 -0.43 -28.07
N SER A 27 1.36 0.80 -28.33
CA SER A 27 0.12 1.06 -29.09
C SER A 27 0.43 1.99 -30.26
N GLY A 28 1.26 1.49 -31.16
CA GLY A 28 1.55 2.07 -32.47
C GLY A 28 1.85 0.93 -33.42
N GLN A 29 0.93 0.70 -34.36
CA GLN A 29 0.96 -0.17 -35.54
C GLN A 29 2.11 -1.20 -35.62
N LEU A 30 1.78 -2.49 -35.59
CA LEU A 30 2.70 -3.58 -35.95
C LEU A 30 2.16 -4.38 -37.16
N PRO A 31 3.06 -4.89 -38.02
CA PRO A 31 2.75 -5.34 -39.38
C PRO A 31 2.21 -6.79 -39.45
N ALA A 32 1.61 -7.10 -40.59
CA ALA A 32 0.75 -8.25 -40.89
C ALA A 32 1.42 -9.66 -40.92
N SER A 33 2.48 -9.92 -40.16
CA SER A 33 3.21 -11.21 -40.25
C SER A 33 3.58 -11.91 -38.93
N ALA A 34 3.00 -11.55 -37.77
CA ALA A 34 3.25 -12.25 -36.52
C ALA A 34 2.08 -13.16 -36.07
N LYS A 35 2.38 -14.46 -35.94
CA LYS A 35 1.49 -15.58 -35.54
C LYS A 35 0.83 -15.39 -34.13
N PRO A 36 -0.28 -16.09 -33.84
CA PRO A 36 -1.27 -15.69 -32.84
C PRO A 36 -0.96 -16.26 -31.45
N TYR A 37 -0.10 -15.60 -30.68
CA TYR A 37 0.06 -15.89 -29.25
C TYR A 37 0.28 -14.59 -28.48
N LYS A 38 -0.72 -13.69 -28.50
CA LYS A 38 -0.68 -12.47 -27.68
C LYS A 38 -2.04 -11.88 -27.28
N VAL A 39 -3.15 -12.54 -27.61
CA VAL A 39 -4.51 -12.04 -27.32
C VAL A 39 -5.14 -12.72 -26.09
N VAL A 40 -4.53 -13.77 -25.55
CA VAL A 40 -5.17 -14.60 -24.51
C VAL A 40 -4.93 -14.06 -23.08
N ILE A 41 -3.79 -13.44 -22.79
CA ILE A 41 -3.36 -13.21 -21.39
C ILE A 41 -3.97 -11.95 -20.74
N LEU A 42 -4.43 -10.95 -21.52
CA LEU A 42 -5.06 -9.74 -20.95
C LEU A 42 -6.58 -9.83 -20.82
N LYS A 43 -7.21 -10.85 -21.43
CA LYS A 43 -8.63 -11.12 -21.26
C LYS A 43 -8.86 -12.08 -20.08
N GLU A 44 -7.99 -13.10 -19.94
CA GLU A 44 -8.05 -14.06 -18.83
C GLU A 44 -7.69 -13.45 -17.46
N CYS A 45 -6.76 -12.49 -17.34
CA CYS A 45 -6.46 -11.92 -16.00
C CYS A 45 -7.50 -10.90 -15.50
N ALA A 46 -8.35 -10.35 -16.36
CA ALA A 46 -9.33 -9.33 -15.99
C ALA A 46 -10.77 -9.84 -15.94
N GLU A 47 -11.13 -10.84 -16.76
CA GLU A 47 -12.47 -11.44 -16.75
C GLU A 47 -12.59 -12.60 -15.76
N ASP A 48 -11.48 -13.26 -15.38
CA ASP A 48 -11.49 -14.44 -14.50
C ASP A 48 -11.28 -14.08 -13.02
N GLU A 49 -10.54 -13.01 -12.69
CA GLU A 49 -10.41 -12.52 -11.30
C GLU A 49 -11.71 -11.89 -10.75
N HIS A 50 -12.63 -11.49 -11.63
CA HIS A 50 -13.94 -10.97 -11.24
C HIS A 50 -14.97 -12.06 -10.93
N ARG A 51 -14.76 -13.30 -11.40
CA ARG A 51 -15.67 -14.45 -11.20
C ARG A 51 -15.45 -15.19 -9.89
N ASP A 52 -14.24 -15.15 -9.33
CA ASP A 52 -13.91 -15.92 -8.11
C ASP A 52 -14.04 -15.13 -6.80
N LEU A 53 -14.31 -13.82 -6.88
CA LEU A 53 -14.91 -13.09 -5.76
C LEU A 53 -16.43 -13.28 -5.84
N ASN A 54 -16.90 -14.51 -5.61
CA ASN A 54 -18.32 -14.79 -5.42
C ASN A 54 -18.83 -14.00 -4.22
N TYR A 55 -19.37 -12.81 -4.52
CA TYR A 55 -19.94 -11.83 -3.60
C TYR A 55 -21.01 -12.43 -2.65
N ASP A 56 -21.60 -13.57 -3.01
CA ASP A 56 -22.63 -14.25 -2.22
C ASP A 56 -22.07 -15.10 -1.06
N LEU A 57 -20.83 -15.62 -1.15
CA LEU A 57 -20.22 -16.34 -0.02
C LEU A 57 -19.65 -15.38 1.05
N PHE A 58 -19.26 -14.18 0.62
CA PHE A 58 -18.68 -13.18 1.50
C PHE A 58 -19.68 -12.54 2.44
N GLN A 59 -21.00 -12.55 2.18
CA GLN A 59 -21.96 -11.90 3.08
C GLN A 59 -22.27 -12.67 4.37
N VAL A 60 -21.98 -13.99 4.44
CA VAL A 60 -22.46 -14.83 5.57
C VAL A 60 -21.36 -15.68 6.24
N ALA A 61 -20.23 -15.96 5.57
CA ALA A 61 -19.20 -16.86 6.12
C ALA A 61 -18.21 -16.17 7.07
N ILE A 62 -17.89 -16.85 8.19
CA ILE A 62 -16.69 -16.53 8.98
C ILE A 62 -15.49 -16.68 8.04
N LEU A 63 -14.74 -15.60 7.81
CA LEU A 63 -13.52 -15.66 7.00
C LEU A 63 -12.56 -16.64 7.67
N THR A 64 -12.08 -17.63 6.93
CA THR A 64 -11.06 -18.55 7.43
C THR A 64 -9.69 -17.88 7.41
N GLU A 65 -8.72 -18.48 8.11
CA GLU A 65 -7.34 -18.01 8.07
C GLU A 65 -6.76 -18.05 6.64
N ARG A 66 -7.12 -19.08 5.86
CA ARG A 66 -6.70 -19.24 4.46
C ARG A 66 -7.23 -18.11 3.59
N GLU A 67 -8.51 -17.76 3.72
CA GLU A 67 -9.13 -16.66 2.97
C GLU A 67 -8.51 -15.33 3.34
N THR A 68 -8.29 -15.11 4.64
CA THR A 68 -7.64 -13.89 5.13
C THR A 68 -6.22 -13.74 4.56
N ARG A 69 -5.45 -14.84 4.42
CA ARG A 69 -4.14 -14.80 3.74
C ARG A 69 -4.26 -14.48 2.24
N ARG A 70 -5.26 -15.03 1.53
CA ARG A 70 -5.49 -14.75 0.10
C ARG A 70 -5.82 -13.29 -0.14
N ILE A 71 -6.75 -12.75 0.65
CA ILE A 71 -7.14 -11.33 0.63
C ILE A 71 -5.90 -10.46 0.81
N LYS A 72 -5.12 -10.73 1.85
CA LYS A 72 -3.86 -10.03 2.10
C LYS A 72 -2.97 -10.01 0.86
N THR A 73 -2.66 -11.19 0.29
CA THR A 73 -1.76 -11.28 -0.88
C THR A 73 -2.29 -10.53 -2.10
N CYS A 74 -3.60 -10.57 -2.34
CA CYS A 74 -4.22 -9.84 -3.45
C CYS A 74 -4.03 -8.32 -3.29
N TYR A 75 -4.45 -7.79 -2.15
CA TYR A 75 -4.43 -6.35 -1.89
C TYR A 75 -3.01 -5.79 -1.76
N GLU A 76 -2.07 -6.53 -1.16
CA GLU A 76 -0.65 -6.16 -1.10
C GLU A 76 0.02 -6.04 -2.47
N ARG A 77 -0.51 -6.71 -3.49
CA ARG A 77 -0.02 -6.63 -4.87
C ARG A 77 -0.77 -5.55 -5.65
N LEU A 78 -2.10 -5.62 -5.67
CA LEU A 78 -2.95 -4.81 -6.52
C LEU A 78 -2.83 -3.31 -6.24
N VAL A 79 -3.01 -2.91 -4.98
CA VAL A 79 -3.09 -1.50 -4.59
C VAL A 79 -1.76 -0.76 -4.83
N PRO A 80 -0.58 -1.29 -4.43
CA PRO A 80 0.69 -0.64 -4.76
C PRO A 80 0.97 -0.56 -6.27
N THR A 81 0.57 -1.58 -7.04
CA THR A 81 0.73 -1.54 -8.51
C THR A 81 -0.10 -0.42 -9.15
N LEU A 82 -1.37 -0.28 -8.76
CA LEU A 82 -2.22 0.80 -9.24
C LEU A 82 -1.67 2.18 -8.84
N ARG A 83 -1.21 2.31 -7.59
CA ARG A 83 -0.61 3.54 -7.09
C ARG A 83 0.65 3.94 -7.86
N LEU A 84 1.55 2.98 -8.15
CA LEU A 84 2.72 3.23 -8.98
C LEU A 84 2.32 3.63 -10.41
N ALA A 85 1.32 2.97 -10.99
CA ALA A 85 0.81 3.33 -12.31
C ALA A 85 0.31 4.79 -12.33
N ILE A 86 -0.44 5.22 -11.31
CA ILE A 86 -0.93 6.61 -11.19
C ILE A 86 0.22 7.62 -11.12
N LEU A 87 1.26 7.33 -10.32
CA LEU A 87 2.41 8.23 -10.15
C LEU A 87 3.23 8.40 -11.44
N HIS A 88 3.30 7.37 -12.28
CA HIS A 88 4.15 7.35 -13.47
C HIS A 88 3.38 7.51 -14.78
N HIS A 89 2.05 7.63 -14.75
CA HIS A 89 1.28 7.75 -15.98
C HIS A 89 1.51 9.15 -16.62
N PRO A 90 1.73 9.26 -17.93
CA PRO A 90 1.96 10.55 -18.58
C PRO A 90 0.67 11.34 -18.88
N ILE A 91 -0.47 10.65 -19.07
CA ILE A 91 -1.74 11.25 -19.51
C ILE A 91 -2.73 11.33 -18.34
N ASP A 92 -3.30 12.51 -18.09
CA ASP A 92 -4.15 12.77 -16.92
C ASP A 92 -5.53 12.09 -16.96
N GLU A 93 -6.18 11.98 -18.12
CA GLU A 93 -7.50 11.31 -18.22
C GLU A 93 -7.43 9.83 -17.81
N LYS A 94 -6.38 9.12 -18.23
CA LYS A 94 -6.13 7.73 -17.82
C LYS A 94 -5.73 7.64 -16.34
N LYS A 95 -5.12 8.68 -15.74
CA LYS A 95 -4.88 8.72 -14.30
C LYS A 95 -6.18 8.75 -13.52
N GLU A 96 -7.17 9.53 -13.96
CA GLU A 96 -8.45 9.62 -13.24
C GLU A 96 -9.18 8.27 -13.22
N GLY A 97 -9.17 7.52 -14.32
CA GLY A 97 -9.68 6.15 -14.33
C GLY A 97 -8.95 5.21 -13.36
N LEU A 98 -7.61 5.32 -13.27
CA LEU A 98 -6.81 4.53 -12.32
C LEU A 98 -7.04 4.97 -10.87
N LYS A 99 -7.18 6.27 -10.60
CA LYS A 99 -7.51 6.81 -9.27
C LYS A 99 -8.87 6.31 -8.80
N HIS A 100 -9.87 6.29 -9.70
CA HIS A 100 -11.18 5.72 -9.39
C HIS A 100 -11.09 4.24 -9.02
N LYS A 101 -10.34 3.44 -9.78
CA LYS A 101 -10.10 2.02 -9.44
C LYS A 101 -9.38 1.87 -8.09
N LEU A 102 -8.31 2.63 -7.87
CA LEU A 102 -7.58 2.62 -6.59
C LEU A 102 -8.53 2.94 -5.44
N ARG A 103 -9.41 3.93 -5.61
CA ARG A 103 -10.39 4.31 -4.61
C ARG A 103 -11.31 3.16 -4.24
N ASN A 104 -11.92 2.52 -5.23
CA ASN A 104 -12.88 1.44 -5.00
C ASN A 104 -12.22 0.27 -4.24
N TYR A 105 -11.03 -0.17 -4.64
CA TYR A 105 -10.30 -1.23 -3.93
C TYR A 105 -9.90 -0.82 -2.51
N CYS A 106 -9.43 0.42 -2.31
CA CYS A 106 -9.08 0.88 -0.98
C CYS A 106 -10.30 0.91 -0.04
N GLU A 107 -11.44 1.45 -0.48
CA GLU A 107 -12.66 1.53 0.34
C GLU A 107 -13.23 0.14 0.62
N GLU A 108 -13.29 -0.76 -0.37
CA GLU A 108 -13.71 -2.16 -0.18
C GLU A 108 -12.85 -2.86 0.90
N PHE A 109 -11.54 -2.70 0.83
CA PHE A 109 -10.64 -3.25 1.85
C PHE A 109 -10.88 -2.66 3.24
N ILE A 110 -11.14 -1.35 3.31
CA ILE A 110 -11.39 -0.66 4.59
C ILE A 110 -12.68 -1.21 5.22
N GLU A 111 -13.76 -1.34 4.45
CA GLU A 111 -15.03 -1.93 4.90
C GLU A 111 -14.83 -3.38 5.38
N LEU A 112 -14.08 -4.18 4.63
CA LEU A 112 -13.72 -5.54 5.03
C LEU A 112 -12.99 -5.55 6.38
N VAL A 113 -12.02 -4.67 6.58
CA VAL A 113 -11.28 -4.59 7.85
C VAL A 113 -12.20 -4.22 9.00
N ASP A 114 -13.01 -3.18 8.82
CA ASP A 114 -13.85 -2.59 9.86
C ASP A 114 -14.98 -3.54 10.29
N HIS A 115 -15.55 -4.28 9.34
CA HIS A 115 -16.71 -5.13 9.62
C HIS A 115 -16.35 -6.61 9.84
N ARG A 116 -15.22 -7.10 9.30
CA ARG A 116 -14.96 -8.55 9.23
C ARG A 116 -13.62 -8.99 9.80
N ILE A 117 -12.68 -8.08 10.05
CA ILE A 117 -11.36 -8.44 10.60
C ILE A 117 -11.16 -7.85 11.99
N ALA A 118 -11.32 -6.54 12.16
CA ALA A 118 -11.02 -5.87 13.42
C ALA A 118 -11.90 -6.34 14.59
N PRO A 119 -13.24 -6.47 14.44
CA PRO A 119 -14.12 -6.84 15.57
C PRO A 119 -13.96 -8.28 16.04
N HIS A 120 -13.49 -9.18 15.17
CA HIS A 120 -13.56 -10.60 15.42
C HIS A 120 -12.31 -11.15 16.14
N PHE A 121 -12.51 -11.82 17.27
CA PHE A 121 -11.42 -12.37 18.09
C PHE A 121 -10.71 -13.57 17.46
N TRP A 122 -11.36 -14.29 16.53
CA TRP A 122 -10.81 -15.48 15.90
C TRP A 122 -9.67 -15.17 14.90
N VAL A 123 -9.55 -13.92 14.45
CA VAL A 123 -8.40 -13.50 13.62
C VAL A 123 -7.16 -13.37 14.50
N ALA A 124 -6.12 -14.15 14.18
CA ALA A 124 -4.84 -14.09 14.88
C ALA A 124 -4.27 -12.66 14.92
N ALA A 125 -3.76 -12.24 16.07
CA ALA A 125 -3.25 -10.87 16.28
C ALA A 125 -2.19 -10.41 15.24
N PRO A 126 -1.24 -11.25 14.79
CA PRO A 126 -0.31 -10.89 13.72
C PRO A 126 -0.99 -10.50 12.40
N ILE A 127 -2.06 -11.23 12.04
CA ILE A 127 -2.84 -10.97 10.84
C ILE A 127 -3.66 -9.69 11.03
N LYS A 128 -4.36 -9.55 12.16
CA LYS A 128 -5.14 -8.34 12.46
C LYS A 128 -4.28 -7.07 12.44
N GLY A 129 -3.10 -7.10 13.08
CA GLY A 129 -2.17 -5.98 13.07
C GLY A 129 -1.68 -5.62 11.65
N HIS A 130 -1.48 -6.62 10.80
CA HIS A 130 -1.13 -6.40 9.40
C HIS A 130 -2.26 -5.71 8.61
N PHE A 131 -3.51 -6.16 8.77
CA PHE A 131 -4.67 -5.57 8.12
C PHE A 131 -4.95 -4.14 8.60
N LEU A 132 -4.84 -3.87 9.91
CA LEU A 132 -4.96 -2.53 10.47
C LEU A 132 -3.88 -1.57 9.92
N ARG A 133 -2.64 -2.05 9.74
CA ARG A 133 -1.60 -1.27 9.05
C ARG A 133 -2.00 -0.98 7.60
N LEU A 134 -2.45 -1.99 6.84
CA LEU A 134 -2.86 -1.80 5.46
C LEU A 134 -4.04 -0.82 5.32
N LYS A 135 -5.04 -0.90 6.22
CA LYS A 135 -6.14 0.07 6.30
C LYS A 135 -5.60 1.50 6.41
N ALA A 136 -4.65 1.74 7.32
CA ALA A 136 -4.03 3.06 7.49
C ALA A 136 -3.22 3.50 6.25
N ASP A 137 -2.52 2.58 5.59
CA ASP A 137 -1.81 2.86 4.34
C ASP A 137 -2.76 3.20 3.19
N TYR A 138 -3.88 2.49 3.07
CA TYR A 138 -4.84 2.70 1.99
C TYR A 138 -5.62 4.00 2.16
N LEU A 139 -5.97 4.36 3.40
CA LEU A 139 -6.49 5.69 3.72
C LEU A 139 -5.49 6.80 3.37
N ARG A 140 -4.19 6.59 3.64
CA ARG A 140 -3.14 7.52 3.19
C ARG A 140 -3.07 7.60 1.66
N TYR A 141 -3.20 6.48 0.96
CA TYR A 141 -3.21 6.49 -0.52
C TYR A 141 -4.42 7.23 -1.08
N LEU A 142 -5.60 7.08 -0.47
CA LEU A 142 -6.79 7.86 -0.81
C LEU A 142 -6.55 9.36 -0.62
N PHE A 143 -5.90 9.75 0.48
CA PHE A 143 -5.50 11.13 0.71
C PHE A 143 -4.50 11.63 -0.34
N GLU A 144 -3.50 10.83 -0.72
CA GLU A 144 -2.51 11.20 -1.74
C GLU A 144 -3.13 11.49 -3.11
N ILE A 145 -4.13 10.70 -3.53
CA ILE A 145 -4.81 10.92 -4.82
C ILE A 145 -5.92 11.98 -4.75
N HIS A 146 -6.40 12.32 -3.54
CA HIS A 146 -7.41 13.33 -3.27
C HIS A 146 -6.98 14.27 -2.12
N PRO A 147 -5.92 15.08 -2.29
CA PRO A 147 -5.35 15.88 -1.19
C PRO A 147 -6.27 16.98 -0.66
N LYS A 148 -7.30 17.36 -1.44
CA LYS A 148 -8.33 18.32 -1.01
C LYS A 148 -9.41 17.70 -0.12
N CYS A 149 -9.44 16.37 0.01
CA CYS A 149 -10.41 15.66 0.83
C CYS A 149 -9.87 15.50 2.26
N GLY A 150 -10.14 16.47 3.13
CA GLY A 150 -9.71 16.42 4.53
C GLY A 150 -10.25 15.20 5.31
N ALA A 151 -11.36 14.60 4.86
CA ALA A 151 -11.90 13.39 5.47
C ALA A 151 -10.93 12.19 5.39
N TYR A 152 -10.21 12.02 4.26
CA TYR A 152 -9.23 10.95 4.14
C TYR A 152 -8.01 11.19 5.01
N GLN A 153 -7.57 12.44 5.15
CA GLN A 153 -6.48 12.82 6.05
C GLN A 153 -6.82 12.44 7.50
N VAL A 154 -7.98 12.86 8.00
CA VAL A 154 -8.43 12.55 9.37
C VAL A 154 -8.60 11.03 9.56
N ARG A 155 -9.25 10.34 8.63
CA ARG A 155 -9.40 8.87 8.70
C ARG A 155 -8.04 8.17 8.73
N ALA A 156 -7.05 8.63 7.95
CA ALA A 156 -5.72 8.06 7.95
C ALA A 156 -5.03 8.21 9.32
N HIS A 157 -5.04 9.40 9.93
CA HIS A 157 -4.50 9.60 11.29
C HIS A 157 -5.17 8.71 12.32
N ASN A 158 -6.50 8.62 12.27
CA ASN A 158 -7.27 7.77 13.18
C ASN A 158 -6.86 6.31 13.01
N ALA A 159 -6.74 5.82 11.78
CA ALA A 159 -6.34 4.45 11.50
C ALA A 159 -4.89 4.15 11.93
N TYR A 160 -3.94 5.08 11.75
CA TYR A 160 -2.58 4.90 12.28
C TYR A 160 -2.55 4.87 13.81
N THR A 161 -3.40 5.68 14.46
CA THR A 161 -3.53 5.72 15.91
C THR A 161 -4.13 4.42 16.45
N GLU A 162 -5.20 3.95 15.82
CA GLU A 162 -5.87 2.68 16.10
C GLU A 162 -4.89 1.51 15.96
N ALA A 163 -4.19 1.41 14.82
CA ALA A 163 -3.19 0.39 14.60
C ALA A 163 -2.07 0.46 15.65
N LYS A 164 -1.56 1.66 15.95
CA LYS A 164 -0.51 1.84 16.98
C LYS A 164 -0.99 1.35 18.34
N ALA A 165 -2.21 1.66 18.72
CA ALA A 165 -2.82 1.17 19.95
C ALA A 165 -2.88 -0.37 19.93
N PHE A 166 -3.40 -0.97 18.86
CA PHE A 166 -3.48 -2.42 18.72
C PHE A 166 -2.12 -3.13 18.90
N PHE A 167 -1.07 -2.66 18.21
CA PHE A 167 0.27 -3.24 18.33
C PHE A 167 0.85 -3.10 19.74
N THR A 168 0.53 -2.00 20.43
CA THR A 168 0.99 -1.77 21.81
C THR A 168 0.29 -2.73 22.79
N HIS A 169 -1.04 -2.80 22.74
CA HIS A 169 -1.83 -3.68 23.61
C HIS A 169 -1.55 -5.16 23.35
N SER A 170 -1.26 -5.53 22.10
CA SER A 170 -0.95 -6.93 21.73
C SER A 170 0.53 -7.29 21.94
N HIS A 171 1.34 -6.42 22.55
CA HIS A 171 2.79 -6.60 22.75
C HIS A 171 3.58 -6.89 21.45
N MET A 172 3.11 -6.37 20.32
CA MET A 172 3.68 -6.60 18.99
C MET A 172 4.65 -5.48 18.54
N THR A 173 5.14 -4.66 19.46
CA THR A 173 6.04 -3.52 19.17
C THR A 173 7.46 -3.93 18.73
N LYS A 174 7.75 -5.23 18.71
CA LYS A 174 9.01 -5.81 18.20
C LYS A 174 8.81 -6.57 16.88
N THR A 175 7.77 -6.25 16.10
CA THR A 175 7.50 -6.90 14.82
C THR A 175 7.88 -6.02 13.64
N VAL A 176 8.21 -6.61 12.49
CA VAL A 176 8.48 -5.86 11.25
C VAL A 176 7.32 -4.94 10.87
N GLU A 177 6.08 -5.39 11.10
CA GLU A 177 4.88 -4.62 10.83
C GLU A 177 4.77 -3.35 11.70
N TRP A 178 5.24 -3.40 12.94
CA TRP A 178 5.35 -2.20 13.79
C TRP A 178 6.31 -1.16 13.22
N PHE A 179 7.47 -1.59 12.73
CA PHE A 179 8.43 -0.69 12.08
C PHE A 179 7.84 -0.09 10.80
N ARG A 180 7.15 -0.90 9.98
CA ARG A 180 6.45 -0.44 8.77
C ARG A 180 5.36 0.56 9.10
N LEU A 181 4.53 0.30 10.12
CA LEU A 181 3.48 1.22 10.57
C LEU A 181 4.07 2.61 10.91
N ARG A 182 5.12 2.65 11.73
CA ARG A 182 5.75 3.91 12.13
C ARG A 182 6.41 4.63 10.95
N LEU A 183 7.07 3.88 10.07
CA LEU A 183 7.70 4.45 8.88
C LEU A 183 6.66 5.04 7.92
N ASN A 184 5.53 4.37 7.74
CA ASN A 184 4.46 4.85 6.85
C ASN A 184 3.70 6.03 7.48
N TYR A 185 3.54 6.05 8.81
CA TYR A 185 3.01 7.23 9.51
C TYR A 185 3.90 8.46 9.36
N ALA A 186 5.23 8.29 9.38
CA ALA A 186 6.15 9.40 9.10
C ALA A 186 5.89 10.04 7.73
N ALA A 187 5.48 9.27 6.73
CA ALA A 187 5.12 9.85 5.45
C ALA A 187 3.77 10.54 5.42
N LEU A 188 2.79 10.08 6.21
CA LEU A 188 1.55 10.84 6.39
C LEU A 188 1.88 12.22 6.97
N LEU A 189 2.68 12.27 8.04
CA LEU A 189 3.11 13.56 8.63
C LEU A 189 3.83 14.46 7.63
N TYR A 190 4.61 13.89 6.73
CA TYR A 190 5.23 14.66 5.65
C TYR A 190 4.18 15.22 4.67
N LEU A 191 3.20 14.42 4.26
CA LEU A 191 2.09 14.86 3.40
C LEU A 191 1.26 15.97 4.07
N ASP A 192 1.14 15.94 5.38
CA ASP A 192 0.46 16.96 6.18
C ASP A 192 1.28 18.25 6.36
N GLY A 193 2.51 18.30 5.84
CA GLY A 193 3.38 19.48 5.95
C GLY A 193 4.23 19.52 7.21
N PHE A 194 4.45 18.39 7.90
CA PHE A 194 5.28 18.28 9.11
C PHE A 194 6.57 17.46 8.87
N PRO A 195 7.50 17.91 8.01
CA PRO A 195 8.72 17.17 7.68
C PRO A 195 9.63 16.92 8.89
N THR A 196 9.67 17.85 9.86
CA THR A 196 10.45 17.68 11.10
C THR A 196 9.93 16.54 11.97
N ALA A 197 8.60 16.41 12.09
CA ALA A 197 7.98 15.31 12.82
C ALA A 197 8.18 13.96 12.11
N ALA A 198 8.06 13.95 10.78
CA ALA A 198 8.37 12.79 9.95
C ALA A 198 9.82 12.32 10.14
N MET A 199 10.79 13.24 10.08
CA MET A 199 12.20 12.97 10.30
C MET A 199 12.47 12.42 11.70
N PHE A 200 11.87 13.02 12.73
CA PHE A 200 12.03 12.57 14.11
C PHE A 200 11.62 11.10 14.28
N ILE A 201 10.49 10.68 13.69
CA ILE A 201 10.07 9.27 13.74
C ILE A 201 11.12 8.36 13.11
N CYS A 202 11.64 8.69 11.92
CA CYS A 202 12.65 7.90 11.25
C CYS A 202 13.95 7.79 12.07
N GLN A 203 14.40 8.88 12.69
CA GLN A 203 15.57 8.87 13.58
C GLN A 203 15.35 7.99 14.82
N GLN A 204 14.16 8.01 15.42
CA GLN A 204 13.81 7.15 16.55
C GLN A 204 13.84 5.66 16.17
N LEU A 205 13.40 5.32 14.96
CA LEU A 205 13.50 3.95 14.45
C LEU A 205 14.97 3.51 14.30
N LEU A 206 15.86 4.39 13.83
CA LEU A 206 17.31 4.11 13.74
C LEU A 206 18.00 4.01 15.10
N LYS A 207 17.55 4.76 16.12
CA LYS A 207 18.10 4.69 17.48
C LYS A 207 17.68 3.42 18.23
N SER A 208 16.49 2.88 17.93
CA SER A 208 15.95 1.67 18.55
C SER A 208 16.64 0.37 18.07
N ASN A 209 17.69 0.49 17.26
CA ASN A 209 18.24 -0.54 16.37
C ASN A 209 19.22 -1.53 17.03
N LYS A 210 19.01 -1.86 18.31
CA LYS A 210 19.71 -2.99 18.97
C LYS A 210 19.04 -4.35 18.73
N ASN A 211 17.95 -4.39 17.97
CA ASN A 211 17.14 -5.59 17.77
C ASN A 211 17.32 -6.15 16.34
N LYS A 212 17.67 -7.45 16.23
CA LYS A 212 17.90 -8.24 15.00
C LYS A 212 16.71 -8.33 14.01
N LEU A 213 15.68 -7.51 14.18
CA LEU A 213 14.40 -7.58 13.46
C LEU A 213 14.33 -6.64 12.25
N MET A 214 15.26 -5.69 12.14
CA MET A 214 15.37 -4.81 10.98
C MET A 214 16.44 -5.33 10.02
N ASP A 215 16.05 -5.70 8.81
CA ASP A 215 17.01 -6.06 7.78
C ASP A 215 17.74 -4.83 7.23
N GLN A 216 18.88 -5.05 6.56
CA GLN A 216 19.69 -3.98 5.97
C GLN A 216 18.90 -3.13 4.96
N THR A 217 17.90 -3.72 4.29
CA THR A 217 17.09 -3.03 3.28
C THR A 217 16.17 -2.00 3.94
N MET A 218 15.52 -2.37 5.03
CA MET A 218 14.67 -1.49 5.82
C MET A 218 15.49 -0.40 6.49
N GLU A 219 16.66 -0.73 7.03
CA GLU A 219 17.56 0.28 7.61
C GLU A 219 17.97 1.33 6.57
N GLN A 220 18.47 0.89 5.42
CA GLN A 220 18.86 1.79 4.33
C GLN A 220 17.70 2.67 3.89
N ARG A 221 16.48 2.11 3.86
CA ARG A 221 15.26 2.87 3.54
C ARG A 221 14.97 3.96 4.57
N ILE A 222 15.05 3.65 5.86
CA ILE A 222 14.82 4.66 6.91
C ILE A 222 15.88 5.77 6.82
N ARG A 223 17.15 5.42 6.57
CA ARG A 223 18.22 6.42 6.37
C ARG A 223 17.94 7.34 5.19
N ARG A 224 17.49 6.81 4.05
CA ARG A 224 17.08 7.63 2.89
C ARG A 224 15.93 8.57 3.23
N ASN A 225 14.93 8.09 3.97
CA ASN A 225 13.82 8.94 4.41
C ASN A 225 14.29 10.07 5.35
N VAL A 226 15.24 9.82 6.25
CA VAL A 226 15.84 10.88 7.09
C VAL A 226 16.48 11.96 6.22
N GLU A 227 17.32 11.58 5.26
CA GLU A 227 17.98 12.55 4.37
C GLU A 227 16.97 13.32 3.52
N PHE A 228 15.94 12.64 3.01
CA PHE A 228 14.88 13.27 2.25
C PHE A 228 14.14 14.32 3.09
N PHE A 229 13.67 13.95 4.28
CA PHE A 229 12.94 14.89 5.15
C PHE A 229 13.83 16.01 5.66
N LYS A 230 15.11 15.75 5.91
CA LYS A 230 16.09 16.79 6.27
C LYS A 230 16.20 17.86 5.19
N ARG A 231 16.29 17.47 3.91
CA ARG A 231 16.29 18.43 2.79
C ARG A 231 15.00 19.23 2.72
N ALA A 232 13.86 18.58 2.96
CA ALA A 232 12.56 19.24 2.96
C ALA A 232 12.33 20.20 4.14
N CYS A 233 13.12 20.11 5.22
CA CYS A 233 13.10 21.11 6.31
C CYS A 233 13.93 22.36 6.00
N LEU A 234 14.80 22.33 4.98
CA LEU A 234 15.76 23.39 4.65
C LEU A 234 15.36 24.25 3.44
N GLY A 235 14.32 23.84 2.71
CA GLY A 235 13.71 24.59 1.61
C GLY A 235 12.36 25.15 2.04
#